data_AF-A0A2V9ZCH1-F1
#
_entry.id   AF-A0A2V9ZCH1-F1
#
_cell.length_a   1.000
_cell.length_b   1.000
_cell.length_c   1.000
_cell.angle_alpha   90.00
_cell.angle_beta   90.00
_cell.angle_gamma   90.00
#
_symmetry.space_group_name_H-M   'P 1'
#
loop_
_entity.id
_entity.type
_entity.pdbx_description
1 polymer ?
#
loop_
_entity_poly.entity_id
_entity_poly.type
_entity_poly.pdbx_seq_one_letter_code
_entity_poly.pdbx_strand_id
1 'polypeptide(L)'
;MAFSASGKNSATINVTPLIDVLLVLLVTFLLITPLTPKGEGARIPRPATGQPAEPERVVVLQLSFAAGSAGAVQLALNHQKVEWSVLGDTLQQAFKTRGDKTLF
;
A
#
# COMPACT_ATOMS: atom_id res chain seq x y z
N MET A 1 36.60 -67.97 -24.65
CA MET A 1 35.82 -66.86 -25.22
C MET A 1 35.01 -66.24 -24.09
N ALA A 2 35.12 -64.93 -23.94
CA ALA A 2 34.49 -64.11 -22.93
C ALA A 2 33.01 -63.85 -23.26
N PHE A 3 32.18 -63.61 -22.24
CA PHE A 3 31.25 -62.47 -22.18
C PHE A 3 30.89 -62.22 -20.70
N SER A 4 31.43 -61.14 -20.15
CA SER A 4 31.04 -60.56 -18.88
C SER A 4 29.72 -59.79 -19.10
N ALA A 5 28.67 -60.18 -18.39
CA ALA A 5 27.43 -59.42 -18.36
C ALA A 5 27.66 -58.17 -17.50
N SER A 6 27.64 -57.03 -18.19
CA SER A 6 27.77 -55.67 -17.67
C SER A 6 27.01 -55.47 -16.35
N GLY A 7 27.76 -55.23 -15.27
CA GLY A 7 27.22 -54.75 -14.00
C GLY A 7 26.53 -53.40 -14.23
N LYS A 8 25.21 -53.38 -14.04
CA LYS A 8 24.43 -52.14 -13.99
C LYS A 8 24.71 -51.49 -12.63
N ASN A 9 25.68 -50.58 -12.60
CA ASN A 9 25.97 -49.75 -11.43
C ASN A 9 24.80 -48.80 -11.19
N SER A 10 23.75 -49.27 -10.50
CA SER A 10 22.71 -48.39 -9.96
C SER A 10 23.30 -47.66 -8.75
N ALA A 11 23.90 -46.50 -8.99
CA ALA A 11 24.31 -45.60 -7.93
C ALA A 11 23.06 -45.06 -7.22
N THR A 12 22.84 -45.49 -5.98
CA THR A 12 21.78 -44.96 -5.11
C THR A 12 22.22 -43.60 -4.58
N ILE A 13 21.50 -42.54 -4.91
CA ILE A 13 21.79 -41.19 -4.39
C ILE A 13 21.49 -41.14 -2.89
N ASN A 14 22.40 -40.56 -2.10
CA ASN A 14 22.15 -40.27 -0.67
C ASN A 14 21.25 -39.02 -0.54
N VAL A 15 19.94 -39.24 -0.41
CA VAL A 15 18.93 -38.17 -0.40
C VAL A 15 18.92 -37.39 0.91
N THR A 16 19.21 -38.03 2.05
CA THR A 16 19.16 -37.41 3.39
C THR A 16 20.14 -36.23 3.55
N PRO A 17 21.43 -36.37 3.16
CA PRO A 17 22.36 -35.24 3.18
C PRO A 17 22.01 -34.14 2.18
N LEU A 18 21.39 -34.48 1.04
CA LEU A 18 20.97 -33.49 0.03
C LEU A 18 19.79 -32.64 0.52
N ILE A 19 18.85 -33.25 1.25
CA ILE A 19 17.74 -32.52 1.86
C ILE A 19 18.27 -31.50 2.86
N ASP A 20 19.26 -31.85 3.69
CA ASP A 20 19.86 -30.92 4.67
C ASP A 20 20.44 -29.66 3.99
N VAL A 21 21.20 -29.84 2.91
CA VAL A 21 21.74 -28.72 2.12
C VAL A 21 20.62 -27.88 1.51
N LEU A 22 19.58 -28.51 0.95
CA LEU A 22 18.43 -27.78 0.38
C LEU A 22 17.65 -27.01 1.45
N LEU A 23 17.44 -27.59 2.63
CA LEU A 23 16.74 -26.95 3.74
C LEU A 23 17.52 -25.76 4.29
N VAL A 24 18.85 -25.87 4.42
CA VAL A 24 19.71 -24.74 4.80
C VAL A 24 19.61 -23.60 3.79
N LEU A 25 19.63 -23.90 2.49
CA LEU A 25 19.46 -22.88 1.44
C LEU A 25 18.08 -22.21 1.50
N LEU A 26 17.01 -22.97 1.76
CA LEU A 26 15.65 -22.43 1.88
C LEU A 26 15.49 -21.52 3.12
N VAL A 27 16.00 -21.96 4.27
CA VAL A 27 15.91 -21.18 5.52
C VAL A 27 16.76 -19.92 5.42
N THR A 28 17.97 -19.99 4.85
CA THR A 28 18.81 -18.79 4.66
C THR A 28 18.17 -17.81 3.69
N PHE A 29 17.53 -18.28 2.61
CA PHE A 29 16.78 -17.42 1.69
C PHE A 29 15.61 -16.70 2.37
N LEU A 30 14.86 -17.41 3.22
CA LEU A 30 13.78 -16.81 4.03
C LEU A 30 14.32 -15.81 5.06
N LEU A 31 15.47 -16.10 5.68
CA LEU A 31 16.07 -15.28 6.74
C LEU A 31 16.71 -13.97 6.22
N ILE A 32 17.32 -14.02 5.04
CA ILE A 32 18.10 -12.88 4.47
C ILE A 32 17.19 -11.76 3.94
N THR A 33 15.88 -11.99 3.78
CA THR A 33 14.95 -10.94 3.35
C THR A 33 14.19 -10.35 4.55
N PRO A 34 14.78 -9.44 5.35
CA PRO A 34 13.99 -8.64 6.26
C PRO A 34 13.15 -7.70 5.40
N LEU A 35 11.84 -7.91 5.40
CA LEU A 35 10.90 -6.89 4.93
C LEU A 35 11.15 -5.65 5.79
N THR A 36 11.87 -4.67 5.25
CA THR A 36 12.05 -3.40 5.95
C THR A 36 10.67 -2.75 6.00
N PRO A 37 10.04 -2.62 7.18
CA PRO A 37 8.78 -1.90 7.26
C PRO A 37 9.07 -0.46 6.85
N LYS A 38 8.59 -0.07 5.66
CA LYS A 38 8.56 1.33 5.25
C LYS A 38 7.51 2.01 6.12
N GLY A 39 7.95 2.53 7.26
CA GLY A 39 7.14 3.42 8.08
C GLY A 39 6.99 4.74 7.34
N GLU A 40 5.83 5.00 6.78
CA GLU A 40 5.50 6.36 6.32
C GLU A 40 5.58 7.30 7.51
N GLY A 41 6.32 8.41 7.36
CA GLY A 41 6.56 9.36 8.44
C GLY A 41 5.26 10.03 8.87
N ALA A 42 4.57 9.46 9.85
CA ALA A 42 3.37 10.07 10.41
C ALA A 42 3.75 11.38 11.11
N ARG A 43 3.38 12.52 10.51
CA ARG A 43 3.43 13.81 11.19
C ARG A 43 2.39 13.80 12.28
N ILE A 44 2.84 13.61 13.53
CA ILE A 44 1.99 13.76 14.71
C ILE A 44 1.39 15.17 14.68
N PRO A 45 0.06 15.32 14.76
CA PRO A 45 -0.58 16.64 14.81
C PRO A 45 0.00 17.43 15.98
N ARG A 46 0.62 18.58 15.69
CA ARG A 46 1.07 19.51 16.74
C ARG A 46 -0.14 20.30 17.22
N PRO A 47 -0.30 20.51 18.53
CA PRO A 47 -1.33 21.42 19.04
C PRO A 47 -1.13 22.81 18.42
N ALA A 48 -2.23 23.41 17.95
CA ALA A 48 -2.19 24.72 17.34
C ALA A 48 -1.72 25.76 18.38
N THR A 49 -0.49 26.24 18.24
CA THR A 49 0.01 27.37 19.02
C THR A 49 -0.31 28.65 18.26
N GLY A 50 -1.51 29.17 18.49
CA GLY A 50 -1.97 30.42 17.89
C GLY A 50 -3.45 30.64 18.16
N GLN A 51 -3.84 31.91 18.27
CA GLN A 51 -5.24 32.30 18.17
C GLN A 51 -5.80 31.71 16.87
N PRO A 52 -7.03 31.14 16.86
CA PRO A 52 -7.60 30.62 15.63
C PRO A 52 -7.48 31.73 14.59
N ALA A 53 -6.72 31.48 13.52
CA ALA A 53 -6.83 32.33 12.34
C ALA A 53 -8.33 32.43 12.06
N GLU A 54 -8.85 33.64 11.82
CA GLU A 54 -10.21 33.78 11.27
C GLU A 54 -10.36 32.69 10.22
N PRO A 55 -11.50 31.96 10.17
CA PRO A 55 -11.67 30.88 9.22
C PRO A 55 -11.55 31.48 7.82
N GLU A 56 -10.32 31.50 7.31
CA GLU A 56 -10.03 31.55 5.90
C GLU A 56 -10.84 30.38 5.41
N ARG A 57 -11.94 30.68 4.70
CA ARG A 57 -12.94 29.69 4.36
C ARG A 57 -12.14 28.54 3.76
N VAL A 58 -12.01 27.43 4.49
CA VAL A 58 -11.22 26.29 4.06
C VAL A 58 -12.06 25.52 3.05
N VAL A 59 -11.42 24.90 2.07
CA VAL A 59 -12.09 23.98 1.16
C VAL A 59 -11.80 22.57 1.66
N VAL A 60 -12.82 21.91 2.23
CA VAL A 60 -12.70 20.54 2.75
C VAL A 60 -13.42 19.58 1.82
N LEU A 61 -12.70 18.58 1.31
CA LEU A 61 -13.26 17.50 0.51
C LEU A 61 -13.45 16.24 1.37
N GLN A 62 -14.70 15.92 1.66
CA GLN A 62 -15.08 14.73 2.41
C GLN A 62 -15.40 13.58 1.45
N LEU A 63 -14.73 12.45 1.66
CA LEU A 63 -14.97 11.19 0.96
C LEU A 63 -15.60 10.22 1.95
N SER A 64 -16.88 9.88 1.77
CA SER A 64 -17.55 8.86 2.56
C SER A 64 -17.87 7.64 1.70
N PHE A 65 -17.51 6.46 2.19
CA PHE A 65 -17.83 5.21 1.54
C PHE A 65 -19.12 4.68 2.16
N ALA A 66 -20.16 4.50 1.35
CA ALA A 66 -21.37 3.83 1.81
C ALA A 66 -21.04 2.35 2.07
N ALA A 67 -21.36 1.84 3.26
CA ALA A 67 -21.17 0.44 3.59
C ALA A 67 -22.17 -0.42 2.81
N GLY A 68 -21.70 -1.03 1.71
CA GLY A 68 -22.49 -1.89 0.82
C GLY A 68 -21.64 -2.46 -0.31
N SER A 69 -22.08 -3.56 -0.91
CA SER A 69 -21.33 -4.40 -1.88
C SER A 69 -20.96 -3.71 -3.20
N ALA A 70 -21.43 -2.48 -3.43
CA ALA A 70 -20.90 -1.56 -4.42
C ALA A 70 -20.46 -0.31 -3.67
N GLY A 71 -19.15 -0.20 -3.38
CA GLY A 71 -18.54 0.89 -2.63
C GLY A 71 -18.72 2.24 -3.33
N ALA A 72 -19.93 2.79 -3.28
CA ALA A 72 -20.26 4.07 -3.86
C ALA A 72 -19.58 5.15 -3.02
N VAL A 73 -18.64 5.85 -3.65
CA VAL A 73 -17.96 7.00 -3.06
C VAL A 73 -18.93 8.17 -3.09
N GLN A 74 -19.35 8.63 -1.91
CA GLN A 74 -20.08 9.87 -1.76
C GLN A 74 -19.07 10.99 -1.52
N LEU A 75 -19.16 12.04 -2.32
CA LEU A 75 -18.28 13.21 -2.19
C LEU A 75 -19.08 14.35 -1.57
N ALA A 76 -18.47 15.06 -0.64
CA ALA A 76 -19.02 16.30 -0.12
C ALA A 76 -17.95 17.38 -0.06
N LEU A 77 -18.29 18.59 -0.52
CA LEU A 77 -17.45 19.77 -0.44
C LEU A 77 -18.03 20.69 0.62
N ASN A 78 -17.28 21.01 1.69
CA ASN A 78 -17.77 21.86 2.79
C ASN A 78 -19.15 21.44 3.34
N HIS A 79 -19.36 20.12 3.51
CA HIS A 79 -20.64 19.49 3.91
C HIS A 79 -21.77 19.52 2.86
N GLN A 80 -21.55 20.03 1.65
CA GLN A 80 -22.50 19.94 0.56
C GLN A 80 -22.18 18.71 -0.29
N LYS A 81 -23.15 17.81 -0.48
CA LYS A 81 -22.96 16.63 -1.34
C LYS A 81 -22.74 17.07 -2.80
N VAL A 82 -21.70 16.54 -3.43
CA VAL A 82 -21.33 16.84 -4.81
C VAL A 82 -21.16 15.53 -5.58
N GLU A 83 -21.59 15.51 -6.84
CA GLU A 83 -21.37 14.39 -7.75
C GLU A 83 -19.99 14.49 -8.41
N TRP A 84 -19.38 13.35 -8.73
CA TRP A 84 -18.04 13.30 -9.33
C TRP A 84 -17.92 14.11 -10.64
N SER A 85 -19.00 14.17 -11.43
CA SER A 85 -19.05 14.92 -12.69
C SER A 85 -18.98 16.44 -12.52
N VAL A 86 -19.42 16.98 -11.38
CA VAL A 86 -19.53 18.44 -11.12
C VAL A 86 -18.46 18.94 -10.14
N LEU A 87 -17.71 18.02 -9.52
CA LEU A 87 -16.67 18.34 -8.55
C LEU A 87 -15.57 19.25 -9.12
N GLY A 88 -15.16 19.01 -10.37
CA GLY A 88 -14.13 19.83 -11.03
C GLY A 88 -14.54 21.30 -11.13
N ASP A 89 -15.76 21.56 -11.61
CA ASP A 89 -16.27 22.92 -11.81
C ASP A 89 -16.49 23.64 -10.48
N THR A 90 -17.02 22.94 -9.48
CA THR A 90 -17.24 23.49 -8.13
C THR A 90 -15.92 23.81 -7.43
N LEU A 91 -14.89 22.96 -7.55
CA LEU A 91 -13.55 23.24 -7.03
C LEU A 91 -12.93 24.44 -7.75
N GLN A 92 -13.02 24.52 -9.08
CA GLN A 92 -12.51 25.67 -9.82
C GLN A 92 -13.20 26.97 -9.38
N GLN A 93 -14.51 26.96 -9.17
CA GLN A 93 -15.24 28.13 -8.68
C GLN A 93 -14.88 28.51 -7.25
N ALA A 94 -14.69 27.50 -6.38
CA ALA A 94 -14.25 27.70 -5.00
C ALA A 94 -12.84 28.32 -4.93
N PHE A 95 -11.92 27.89 -5.81
CA PHE A 95 -10.55 28.39 -5.86
C PHE A 95 -10.37 29.68 -6.67
N LYS A 96 -11.25 30.01 -7.64
CA LYS A 96 -11.22 31.30 -8.34
C LYS A 96 -11.41 32.50 -7.41
N THR A 97 -12.13 32.28 -6.31
CA THR A 97 -12.45 33.33 -5.33
C THR A 97 -11.36 33.44 -4.24
N ARG A 98 -10.32 32.58 -4.26
CA ARG A 98 -9.36 32.45 -3.15
C ARG A 98 -7.91 32.45 -3.65
N GLY A 99 -7.04 33.19 -2.95
CA GLY A 99 -5.60 33.24 -3.24
C GLY A 99 -4.85 31.98 -2.79
N ASP A 100 -5.32 31.36 -1.69
CA ASP A 100 -4.81 30.10 -1.18
C ASP A 100 -5.50 28.91 -1.88
N LYS A 101 -4.70 27.99 -2.43
CA LYS A 101 -5.12 26.80 -3.20
C LYS A 101 -5.02 25.51 -2.39
N THR A 102 -4.97 25.62 -1.06
CA THR A 102 -4.88 24.47 -0.17
C THR A 102 -6.24 23.76 -0.03
N LEU A 103 -6.25 22.44 -0.24
CA LEU A 103 -7.41 21.54 -0.07
C LEU A 103 -7.13 20.60 1.11
N PHE A 104 -8.11 20.45 2.00
CA PHE A 104 -8.05 19.59 3.19
C PHE A 104 -9.00 18.40 3.10
#